data_AF-A0A7W1RCS2-F1
#
_entry.id   AF-A0A7W1RCS2-F1
#
_cell.length_a   1.000
_cell.length_b   1.000
_cell.length_c   1.000
_cell.angle_alpha   90.00
_cell.angle_beta   90.00
_cell.angle_gamma   90.00
#
_symmetry.space_group_name_H-M   'P 1'
#
loop_
_entity.id
_entity.type
_entity.pdbx_description
1 polymer ?
#
loop_
_entity_poly.entity_id
_entity_poly.type
_entity_poly.pdbx_seq_one_letter_code
_entity_poly.pdbx_strand_id
1 'polypeptide(L)'
;MPTSVLDIEQHLLLLELEAPFNKRDVQLARRRMAKRWHPDVAPQGRQYEHERHLKAINEAADQLERLAEGSRGGQVSRNAVKVSAAAARREREEAGRRAYEAEQRARAHAHERATHDPFGSRVPDHSVVHRYARCISYPEWGVGTVTGIYFSQDNGDDAIEVQQWARVKFSHGVRTVPAGSMKFVDFSKPDPGAERVERFLVAAQRAMAEGEYELAARRLIYARDADPRNVAVLRLMTLAFWNAGKLDEAGRAVRDWARVDGRRPAAHRFAARIYEDMGAFDLAEEAAERAAKRGPSDASAWERLGRLRLHLLDREGALAALRRALSLGAGGEVKDLIAQALALEPSVAR
;
A
#
# COMPACT_ATOMS: atom_id res chain seq x y z
N MET A 1 3.29 34.70 17.01
CA MET A 1 2.12 34.43 17.86
C MET A 1 0.91 34.41 16.95
N PRO A 2 0.12 33.33 16.87
CA PRO A 2 -1.09 33.36 16.06
C PRO A 2 -1.97 34.48 16.61
N THR A 3 -2.36 35.42 15.75
CA THR A 3 -3.40 36.41 16.07
C THR A 3 -4.61 35.63 16.56
N SER A 4 -4.94 35.79 17.84
CA SER A 4 -6.12 35.16 18.42
C SER A 4 -7.32 35.79 17.73
N VAL A 5 -7.81 35.15 16.67
CA VAL A 5 -9.06 35.50 16.03
C VAL A 5 -10.16 35.14 17.03
N LEU A 6 -10.51 36.12 17.85
CA LEU A 6 -11.59 36.01 18.82
C LEU A 6 -12.89 35.82 18.04
N ASP A 7 -13.79 35.01 18.60
CA ASP A 7 -15.13 34.83 18.07
C ASP A 7 -15.89 36.17 18.08
N ILE A 8 -16.88 36.37 17.20
CA ILE A 8 -17.71 37.59 17.20
C ILE A 8 -18.43 37.74 18.54
N GLU A 9 -18.82 36.63 19.18
CA GLU A 9 -19.34 36.64 20.55
C GLU A 9 -18.29 37.14 21.56
N GLN A 10 -17.03 36.76 21.41
CA GLN A 10 -15.94 37.22 22.28
C GLN A 10 -15.62 38.69 22.03
N HIS A 11 -15.72 39.17 20.79
CA HIS A 11 -15.60 40.59 20.46
C HIS A 11 -16.74 41.43 21.06
N LEU A 12 -17.97 40.91 21.05
CA LEU A 12 -19.12 41.53 21.70
C LEU A 12 -18.95 41.58 23.22
N LEU A 13 -18.48 40.49 23.85
CA LEU A 13 -18.17 40.47 25.28
C LEU A 13 -17.05 41.46 25.64
N LEU A 14 -15.99 41.54 24.82
CA LEU A 14 -14.86 42.44 25.05
C LEU A 14 -15.26 43.91 25.00
N LEU A 15 -16.23 44.25 24.15
CA LEU A 15 -16.77 45.61 24.02
C LEU A 15 -17.98 45.86 24.93
N GLU A 16 -18.41 44.86 25.69
CA GLU A 16 -19.67 44.85 26.46
C GLU A 16 -20.85 45.37 25.61
N LEU A 17 -21.00 44.81 24.41
CA LEU A 17 -22.01 45.17 23.41
C LEU A 17 -22.96 44.01 23.16
N GLU A 18 -24.25 44.29 23.02
CA GLU A 18 -25.28 43.29 22.72
C GLU A 18 -25.84 43.48 21.31
N ALA A 19 -26.29 42.38 20.69
CA ALA A 19 -27.00 42.42 19.40
C ALA A 19 -28.50 42.71 19.60
N PRO A 20 -29.15 43.50 18.73
CA PRO A 20 -28.62 44.00 17.46
C PRO A 20 -27.85 45.33 17.59
N PHE A 21 -26.76 45.48 16.83
CA PHE A 21 -25.91 46.67 16.87
C PHE A 21 -25.60 47.21 15.47
N ASN A 22 -25.31 48.50 15.37
CA ASN A 22 -24.82 49.17 14.16
C ASN A 22 -23.37 49.68 14.35
N LYS A 23 -22.78 50.25 13.30
CA LYS A 23 -21.41 50.80 13.33
C LYS A 23 -21.22 51.87 14.43
N ARG A 24 -22.21 52.71 14.67
CA ARG A 24 -22.16 53.76 15.69
C ARG A 24 -22.10 53.17 17.10
N ASP A 25 -22.84 52.09 17.36
CA ASP A 25 -22.84 51.41 18.65
C ASP A 25 -21.47 50.79 18.96
N VAL A 26 -20.79 50.22 17.95
CA VAL A 26 -19.42 49.70 18.06
C VAL A 26 -18.43 50.83 18.38
N GLN A 27 -18.54 51.97 17.71
CA GLN A 27 -17.67 53.12 17.97
C GLN A 27 -17.85 53.72 19.37
N LEU A 28 -19.09 53.77 19.86
CA LEU A 28 -19.39 54.20 21.23
C LEU A 28 -18.82 53.22 22.26
N ALA A 29 -18.97 51.92 22.03
CA ALA A 29 -18.41 50.87 22.88
C ALA A 29 -16.87 50.90 22.90
N ARG A 30 -16.23 51.10 21.73
CA ARG A 30 -14.78 51.28 21.59
C ARG A 30 -14.28 52.45 22.42
N ARG A 31 -14.94 53.61 22.33
CA ARG A 31 -14.58 54.81 23.11
C ARG A 31 -14.74 54.58 24.62
N ARG A 32 -15.79 53.87 25.03
CA ARG A 32 -16.02 53.51 26.44
C ARG A 32 -14.90 52.60 26.96
N MET A 33 -14.57 51.55 26.21
CA MET A 33 -13.51 50.62 26.60
C MET A 33 -12.11 51.23 26.57
N ALA A 34 -11.84 52.10 25.60
CA ALA A 34 -10.57 52.81 25.52
C ALA A 34 -10.31 53.71 26.73
N LYS A 35 -11.35 54.33 27.31
CA LYS A 35 -11.21 55.12 28.56
C LYS A 35 -10.87 54.25 29.77
N ARG A 36 -11.38 53.02 29.81
CA ARG A 36 -11.15 52.08 30.92
C ARG A 36 -9.77 51.41 30.85
N TRP A 37 -9.31 51.10 29.64
CA TRP A 37 -8.09 50.35 29.38
C TRP A 37 -6.95 51.22 28.83
N HIS A 38 -7.05 52.54 28.94
CA HIS A 38 -5.96 53.43 28.52
C HIS A 38 -4.70 53.18 29.34
N PRO A 39 -3.50 53.16 28.73
CA PRO A 39 -2.23 52.98 29.46
C PRO A 39 -2.02 54.02 30.57
N ASP A 40 -2.50 55.25 30.39
CA ASP A 40 -2.37 56.34 31.36
C ASP A 40 -3.24 56.17 32.61
N VAL A 41 -4.26 55.33 32.55
CA VAL A 41 -5.16 55.01 33.67
C VAL A 41 -4.71 53.72 34.37
N ALA A 42 -3.66 53.07 33.88
CA ALA A 42 -3.19 51.80 34.41
C ALA A 42 -2.55 51.94 35.80
N PRO A 43 -2.87 51.05 36.77
CA PRO A 43 -2.14 50.94 38.02
C PRO A 43 -0.64 50.69 37.78
N GLN A 44 0.22 51.12 38.70
CA GLN A 44 1.67 50.91 38.60
C GLN A 44 2.00 49.43 38.33
N GLY A 45 2.77 49.17 37.27
CA GLY A 45 3.16 47.82 36.84
C GLY A 45 2.22 47.09 35.87
N ARG A 46 1.03 47.62 35.55
CA ARG A 46 0.05 46.99 34.63
C ARG A 46 -0.12 47.67 33.28
N GLN A 47 0.77 48.59 32.93
CA GLN A 47 0.71 49.32 31.65
C GLN A 47 0.72 48.39 30.42
N TYR A 48 1.54 47.33 30.45
CA TYR A 48 1.62 46.35 29.37
C TYR A 48 0.32 45.54 29.18
N GLU A 49 -0.38 45.24 30.27
CA GLU A 49 -1.68 44.56 30.21
C GLU A 49 -2.74 45.47 29.60
N HIS A 50 -2.77 46.74 30.03
CA HIS A 50 -3.67 47.75 29.47
C HIS A 50 -3.41 47.99 27.97
N GLU A 51 -2.14 48.03 27.55
CA GLU A 51 -1.77 48.14 26.14
C GLU A 51 -2.24 46.94 25.31
N ARG A 52 -2.03 45.71 25.80
CA ARG A 52 -2.54 44.49 25.14
C ARG A 52 -4.06 44.45 25.08
N HIS A 53 -4.75 44.86 26.15
CA HIS A 53 -6.20 44.93 26.19
C HIS A 53 -6.73 45.97 25.21
N LEU A 54 -6.13 47.17 25.16
CA LEU A 54 -6.51 48.23 24.23
C LEU A 54 -6.31 47.79 22.78
N LYS A 55 -5.22 47.08 22.48
CA LYS A 55 -4.99 46.49 21.15
C LYS A 55 -6.07 45.48 20.79
N ALA A 56 -6.42 44.57 21.68
CA ALA A 56 -7.50 43.60 21.46
C ALA A 56 -8.87 44.28 21.27
N ILE A 57 -9.16 45.35 22.02
CA ILE A 57 -10.39 46.15 21.89
C ILE A 57 -10.46 46.84 20.53
N ASN A 58 -9.35 47.41 20.06
CA ASN A 58 -9.28 48.05 18.75
C ASN A 58 -9.48 47.03 17.62
N GLU A 59 -8.78 45.90 17.68
CA GLU A 59 -8.93 44.81 16.71
C GLU A 59 -10.38 44.27 16.69
N ALA A 60 -11.00 44.12 17.86
CA ALA A 60 -12.40 43.69 18.00
C ALA A 60 -13.38 44.71 17.37
N ALA A 61 -13.19 46.00 17.65
CA ALA A 61 -14.03 47.05 17.11
C ALA A 61 -13.90 47.11 15.59
N ASP A 62 -12.67 47.06 15.04
CA ASP A 62 -12.45 47.10 13.59
C ASP A 62 -13.06 45.89 12.86
N GLN A 63 -13.14 44.73 13.52
CA GLN A 63 -13.83 43.55 12.97
C GLN A 63 -15.35 43.69 13.01
N LEU A 64 -15.92 44.16 14.12
CA LEU A 64 -17.37 44.38 14.24
C LEU A 64 -17.87 45.53 13.36
N GLU A 65 -17.07 46.58 13.15
CA GLU A 65 -17.38 47.67 12.21
C GLU A 65 -17.47 47.15 10.77
N ARG A 66 -16.48 46.35 10.33
CA ARG A 66 -16.51 45.69 9.00
C ARG A 66 -17.71 44.77 8.82
N LEU A 67 -18.10 44.03 9.85
CA LEU A 67 -19.29 43.18 9.82
C LEU A 67 -20.59 44.01 9.72
N ALA A 68 -20.66 45.14 10.42
CA ALA A 68 -21.81 46.04 10.34
C ALA A 68 -21.93 46.72 8.97
N GLU A 69 -20.80 47.09 8.34
CA GLU A 69 -20.76 47.65 6.98
C GLU A 69 -21.18 46.64 5.91
N GLY A 70 -20.84 45.36 6.09
CA GLY A 70 -21.23 44.28 5.17
C GLY A 70 -22.66 43.77 5.34
N SER A 71 -23.36 44.17 6.41
CA SER A 71 -24.72 43.69 6.71
C SER A 71 -25.78 44.47 5.92
N ARG A 72 -26.73 43.74 5.31
CA ARG A 72 -27.86 44.36 4.59
C ARG A 72 -28.72 45.16 5.57
N GLY A 73 -28.73 46.48 5.42
CA GLY A 73 -29.45 47.40 6.32
C GLY A 73 -28.60 48.04 7.41
N GLY A 74 -27.28 47.84 7.42
CA GLY A 74 -26.36 48.54 8.33
C GLY A 74 -26.43 48.11 9.81
N GLN A 75 -27.15 47.02 10.11
CA GLN A 75 -27.33 46.48 11.44
C GLN A 75 -27.02 44.98 11.45
N VAL A 76 -26.31 44.50 12.47
CA VAL A 76 -26.00 43.08 12.66
C VAL A 76 -27.02 42.48 13.64
N SER A 77 -27.77 41.48 13.18
CA SER A 77 -28.78 40.80 14.00
C SER A 77 -28.16 39.72 14.90
N ARG A 78 -28.88 39.34 15.97
CA ARG A 78 -28.48 38.24 16.87
C ARG A 78 -28.28 36.91 16.13
N ASN A 79 -29.07 36.65 15.09
CA ASN A 79 -28.93 35.45 14.25
C ASN A 79 -27.66 35.50 13.39
N ALA A 80 -27.30 36.67 12.85
CA ALA A 80 -26.08 36.83 12.07
C ALA A 80 -24.82 36.59 12.93
N VAL A 81 -24.82 37.08 14.18
CA VAL A 81 -23.76 36.81 15.17
C VAL A 81 -23.64 35.32 15.43
N LYS A 82 -24.77 34.63 15.71
CA LYS A 82 -24.78 33.18 16.01
C LYS A 82 -24.26 32.32 14.85
N VAL A 83 -24.65 32.64 13.62
CA VAL A 83 -24.22 31.91 12.42
C VAL A 83 -22.72 32.09 12.18
N SER A 84 -22.23 33.33 12.31
CA SER A 84 -20.82 33.63 12.10
C SER A 84 -19.93 33.07 13.21
N ALA A 85 -20.42 33.01 14.45
CA ALA A 85 -19.73 32.35 15.56
C ALA A 85 -19.64 30.83 15.37
N ALA A 86 -20.72 30.20 14.91
CA ALA A 86 -20.71 28.78 14.56
C ALA A 86 -19.74 28.46 13.42
N ALA A 87 -19.63 29.34 12.40
CA ALA A 87 -18.66 29.20 11.32
C ALA A 87 -17.20 29.31 11.82
N ALA A 88 -16.89 30.32 12.64
CA ALA A 88 -15.56 30.50 13.21
C ALA A 88 -15.14 29.34 14.13
N ARG A 89 -16.07 28.76 14.90
CA ARG A 89 -15.82 27.57 15.72
C ARG A 89 -15.46 26.35 14.86
N ARG A 90 -16.23 26.10 13.78
CA ARG A 90 -15.95 25.01 12.83
C ARG A 90 -14.59 25.17 12.15
N GLU A 91 -14.25 26.37 11.69
CA GLU A 91 -12.94 26.62 11.07
C GLU A 91 -11.76 26.36 12.02
N ARG A 92 -11.91 26.70 13.32
CA ARG A 92 -10.89 26.38 14.33
C ARG A 92 -10.79 24.89 14.62
N GLU A 93 -11.91 24.19 14.73
CA GLU A 93 -11.93 22.75 14.90
C GLU A 93 -11.25 22.06 13.70
N GLU A 94 -11.54 22.50 12.48
CA GLU A 94 -10.90 22.02 11.26
C GLU A 94 -9.41 22.38 11.19
N ALA A 95 -9.02 23.60 11.58
CA ALA A 95 -7.61 24.01 11.65
C ALA A 95 -6.83 23.24 12.71
N GLY A 96 -7.44 23.03 13.89
CA GLY A 96 -6.87 22.22 14.97
C GLY A 96 -6.72 20.76 14.57
N ARG A 97 -7.73 20.19 13.91
CA ARG A 97 -7.64 18.85 13.31
C ARG A 97 -6.53 18.76 12.28
N ARG A 98 -6.42 19.72 11.36
CA ARG A 98 -5.34 19.76 10.36
C ARG A 98 -3.95 19.87 11.01
N ALA A 99 -3.81 20.70 12.04
CA ALA A 99 -2.56 20.85 12.78
C ALA A 99 -2.18 19.54 13.50
N TYR A 100 -3.14 18.90 14.16
CA TYR A 100 -2.94 17.59 14.80
C TYR A 100 -2.56 16.52 13.77
N GLU A 101 -3.28 16.42 12.65
CA GLU A 101 -2.95 15.48 11.57
C GLU A 101 -1.56 15.75 10.97
N ALA A 102 -1.16 17.01 10.82
CA ALA A 102 0.17 17.38 10.35
C ALA A 102 1.26 17.00 11.36
N GLU A 103 1.03 17.20 12.66
CA GLU A 103 1.95 16.79 13.71
C GLU A 103 2.12 15.26 13.74
N GLN A 104 1.02 14.51 13.64
CA GLN A 104 1.06 13.04 13.56
C GLN A 104 1.86 12.57 12.35
N ARG A 105 1.65 13.19 11.17
CA ARG A 105 2.45 12.88 9.97
C ARG A 105 3.94 13.20 10.17
N ALA A 106 4.26 14.33 10.81
CA ALA A 106 5.65 14.71 11.09
C ALA A 106 6.32 13.73 12.06
N ARG A 107 5.62 13.29 13.11
CA ARG A 107 6.09 12.26 14.05
C ARG A 107 6.31 10.91 13.34
N ALA A 108 5.36 10.48 12.51
CA ALA A 108 5.49 9.25 11.73
C ALA A 108 6.71 9.30 10.79
N HIS A 109 6.89 10.39 10.05
CA HIS A 109 8.08 10.58 9.20
C HIS A 109 9.39 10.66 9.99
N ALA A 110 9.39 11.25 11.20
CA ALA A 110 10.57 11.29 12.06
C ALA A 110 10.94 9.89 12.55
N HIS A 111 9.96 9.11 13.00
CA HIS A 111 10.14 7.72 13.40
C HIS A 111 10.65 6.87 12.24
N GLU A 112 10.03 6.97 11.07
CA GLU A 112 10.44 6.22 9.89
C GLU A 112 11.88 6.51 9.47
N ARG A 113 12.31 7.78 9.52
CA ARG A 113 13.70 8.17 9.29
C ARG A 113 14.64 7.52 10.30
N ALA A 114 14.31 7.56 11.59
CA ALA A 114 15.14 6.95 12.62
C ALA A 114 15.34 5.43 12.40
N THR A 115 14.32 4.73 11.90
CA THR A 115 14.40 3.28 11.64
C THR A 115 15.17 2.92 10.36
N HIS A 116 15.01 3.68 9.28
CA HIS A 116 15.49 3.27 7.94
C HIS A 116 16.72 4.04 7.44
N ASP A 117 17.19 5.03 8.20
CA ASP A 117 18.31 5.90 7.83
C ASP A 117 19.34 5.97 8.98
N PRO A 118 20.18 4.92 9.11
CA PRO A 118 21.20 4.87 10.16
C PRO A 118 22.31 5.92 9.97
N PHE A 119 22.39 6.55 8.78
CA PHE A 119 23.44 7.50 8.45
C PHE A 119 23.04 8.96 8.75
N GLY A 120 21.75 9.28 8.82
CA GLY A 120 21.25 10.55 9.34
C GLY A 120 21.90 11.80 8.72
N SER A 121 22.67 12.55 9.52
CA SER A 121 23.39 13.77 9.11
C SER A 121 24.83 13.52 8.64
N ARG A 122 25.29 12.27 8.55
CA ARG A 122 26.63 11.94 8.07
C ARG A 122 26.79 12.35 6.60
N VAL A 123 27.90 13.04 6.32
CA VAL A 123 28.28 13.43 4.96
C VAL A 123 28.57 12.15 4.15
N PRO A 124 27.98 11.99 2.95
CA PRO A 124 28.28 10.86 2.08
C PRO A 124 29.78 10.76 1.77
N ASP A 125 30.29 9.54 1.65
CA ASP A 125 31.71 9.31 1.36
C ASP A 125 32.07 9.76 -0.09
N HIS A 126 31.08 9.80 -0.99
CA HIS A 126 31.21 10.39 -2.33
C HIS A 126 30.01 11.29 -2.70
N SER A 127 30.31 12.38 -3.43
CA SER A 127 29.29 13.27 -3.99
C SER A 127 28.60 12.59 -5.18
N VAL A 128 27.31 12.27 -5.00
CA VAL A 128 26.49 11.73 -6.08
C VAL A 128 25.80 12.90 -6.77
N VAL A 129 26.11 13.14 -8.05
CA VAL A 129 25.26 13.99 -8.92
C VAL A 129 23.86 13.42 -8.83
N HIS A 130 22.85 14.22 -8.44
CA HIS A 130 21.48 13.75 -8.20
C HIS A 130 21.00 12.83 -9.33
N ARG A 131 21.01 11.51 -9.07
CA ARG A 131 20.62 10.48 -10.01
C ARG A 131 19.42 9.76 -9.46
N TYR A 132 18.49 9.47 -10.35
CA TYR A 132 17.30 8.72 -10.03
C TYR A 132 17.61 7.23 -10.11
N ALA A 133 17.17 6.48 -9.10
CA ALA A 133 17.42 5.05 -9.00
C ALA A 133 16.19 4.34 -8.45
N ARG A 134 16.06 3.06 -8.82
CA ARG A 134 15.00 2.14 -8.38
C ARG A 134 15.62 0.95 -7.66
N CYS A 135 14.92 0.46 -6.63
CA CYS A 135 15.31 -0.80 -5.99
C CYS A 135 14.82 -1.98 -6.82
N ILE A 136 15.70 -2.97 -7.05
CA ILE A 136 15.37 -4.20 -7.77
C ILE A 136 14.59 -5.15 -6.87
N SER A 137 14.93 -5.22 -5.58
CA SER A 137 14.26 -6.09 -4.60
C SER A 137 12.85 -5.62 -4.26
N TYR A 138 12.67 -4.30 -4.19
CA TYR A 138 11.41 -3.66 -3.80
C TYR A 138 10.95 -2.70 -4.91
N PRO A 139 10.51 -3.24 -6.06
CA PRO A 139 10.10 -2.42 -7.21
C PRO A 139 8.89 -1.53 -6.89
N GLU A 140 8.08 -1.89 -5.90
CA GLU A 140 6.94 -1.11 -5.40
C GLU A 140 7.32 0.25 -4.80
N TRP A 141 8.57 0.46 -4.37
CA TRP A 141 9.01 1.76 -3.86
C TRP A 141 9.15 2.82 -4.97
N GLY A 142 9.13 2.37 -6.23
CA GLY A 142 9.23 3.24 -7.39
C GLY A 142 10.64 3.79 -7.59
N VAL A 143 10.70 5.01 -8.12
CA VAL A 143 11.97 5.70 -8.38
C VAL A 143 12.21 6.72 -7.29
N GLY A 144 13.42 6.71 -6.72
CA GLY A 144 13.86 7.66 -5.71
C GLY A 144 15.10 8.43 -6.15
N THR A 145 15.41 9.51 -5.44
CA THR A 145 16.64 10.28 -5.65
C THR A 145 17.73 9.76 -4.72
N VAL A 146 18.88 9.36 -5.28
CA VAL A 146 20.04 8.96 -4.47
C VAL A 146 20.61 10.20 -3.79
N THR A 147 20.64 10.20 -2.46
CA THR A 147 21.17 11.31 -1.66
C THR A 147 22.62 11.09 -1.23
N GLY A 148 23.10 9.84 -1.22
CA GLY A 148 24.48 9.52 -0.89
C GLY A 148 24.79 8.02 -0.98
N ILE A 149 26.06 7.69 -1.17
CA ILE A 149 26.60 6.33 -1.06
C ILE A 149 27.57 6.32 0.12
N TYR A 150 27.44 5.30 0.96
CA TYR A 150 28.20 5.09 2.18
C TYR A 150 28.90 3.72 2.13
N PHE A 151 30.05 3.60 2.75
CA PHE A 151 30.79 2.33 2.84
C PHE A 151 30.81 1.83 4.29
N SER A 152 30.53 0.55 4.48
CA SER A 152 30.82 -0.15 5.74
C SER A 152 32.12 -0.93 5.59
N GLN A 153 33.07 -0.72 6.50
CA GLN A 153 34.24 -1.59 6.68
C GLN A 153 33.85 -2.67 7.68
N ASP A 154 33.90 -3.93 7.27
CA ASP A 154 33.82 -5.05 8.20
C ASP A 154 35.24 -5.36 8.69
N ASN A 155 35.48 -5.27 10.00
CA ASN A 155 36.77 -5.58 10.64
C ASN A 155 36.77 -7.03 11.14
N GLY A 156 36.36 -7.97 10.29
CA GLY A 156 36.48 -9.41 10.53
C GLY A 156 37.70 -9.94 9.80
N ASP A 157 38.56 -10.68 10.49
CA ASP A 157 39.73 -11.34 9.91
C ASP A 157 39.31 -12.19 8.70
N ASP A 158 40.09 -12.06 7.62
CA ASP A 158 39.99 -12.78 6.35
C ASP A 158 38.86 -12.37 5.38
N ALA A 159 39.08 -11.20 4.75
CA ALA A 159 38.54 -10.65 3.49
C ALA A 159 37.82 -9.30 3.68
N ILE A 160 38.45 -8.23 3.17
CA ILE A 160 37.89 -6.88 3.15
C ILE A 160 36.76 -6.81 2.10
N GLU A 161 35.56 -7.30 2.42
CA GLU A 161 34.36 -6.98 1.63
C GLU A 161 33.83 -5.61 2.05
N VAL A 162 34.20 -4.57 1.29
CA VAL A 162 33.61 -3.24 1.49
C VAL A 162 32.16 -3.27 0.98
N GLN A 163 31.20 -3.35 1.89
CA GLN A 163 29.79 -3.30 1.54
C GLN A 163 29.36 -1.85 1.28
N GLN A 164 28.79 -1.61 0.10
CA GLN A 164 28.32 -0.29 -0.34
C GLN A 164 26.83 -0.13 -0.04
N TRP A 165 26.46 0.96 0.61
CA TRP A 165 25.09 1.31 0.98
C TRP A 165 24.65 2.59 0.28
N ALA A 166 23.53 2.55 -0.43
CA ALA A 166 22.92 3.71 -1.05
C ALA A 166 21.76 4.22 -0.19
N ARG A 167 21.81 5.50 0.18
CA ARG A 167 20.70 6.22 0.79
C ARG A 167 19.86 6.87 -0.31
N VAL A 168 18.59 6.51 -0.37
CA VAL A 168 17.68 6.91 -1.44
C VAL A 168 16.40 7.47 -0.84
N LYS A 169 15.99 8.65 -1.31
CA LYS A 169 14.72 9.27 -0.95
C LYS A 169 13.66 8.89 -1.99
N PHE A 170 12.75 8.01 -1.59
CA PHE A 170 11.54 7.64 -2.35
C PHE A 170 10.37 8.56 -1.99
N SER A 171 9.26 8.46 -2.71
CA SER A 171 8.04 9.24 -2.43
C SER A 171 7.47 8.99 -1.04
N HIS A 172 7.63 7.77 -0.52
CA HIS A 172 7.11 7.35 0.77
C HIS A 172 8.08 7.57 1.94
N GLY A 173 9.37 7.81 1.67
CA GLY A 173 10.37 7.95 2.72
C GLY A 173 11.80 7.71 2.26
N VAL A 174 12.74 7.77 3.20
CA VAL A 174 14.15 7.44 2.96
C VAL A 174 14.38 5.96 3.24
N ARG A 175 15.12 5.29 2.36
CA ARG A 175 15.55 3.90 2.54
C ARG A 175 17.04 3.79 2.27
N THR A 176 17.69 2.96 3.08
CA THR A 176 19.09 2.61 2.94
C THR A 176 19.16 1.18 2.44
N VAL A 177 19.74 0.96 1.26
CA VAL A 177 19.79 -0.36 0.62
C VAL A 177 21.18 -0.64 0.06
N PRO A 178 21.59 -1.91 -0.07
CA PRO A 178 22.85 -2.27 -0.70
C PRO A 178 22.92 -1.69 -2.12
N ALA A 179 24.02 -1.04 -2.48
CA ALA A 179 24.16 -0.36 -3.78
C ALA A 179 23.98 -1.32 -4.97
N GLY A 180 24.40 -2.58 -4.85
CA GLY A 180 24.19 -3.62 -5.87
C GLY A 180 22.72 -4.00 -6.10
N SER A 181 21.81 -3.64 -5.18
CA SER A 181 20.36 -3.84 -5.35
C SER A 181 19.65 -2.69 -6.07
N MET A 182 20.40 -1.66 -6.50
CA MET A 182 19.87 -0.48 -7.16
C MET A 182 20.19 -0.48 -8.66
N LYS A 183 19.20 -0.10 -9.47
CA LYS A 183 19.39 0.21 -10.91
C LYS A 183 19.12 1.70 -11.13
N PHE A 184 20.04 2.40 -11.76
CA PHE A 184 19.81 3.79 -12.17
C PHE A 184 18.74 3.86 -13.27
N VAL A 185 17.92 4.90 -13.21
CA VAL A 185 16.83 5.13 -14.16
C VAL A 185 17.19 6.30 -15.04
N ASP A 186 17.11 6.07 -16.35
CA ASP A 186 17.20 7.12 -17.36
C ASP A 186 15.79 7.42 -17.87
N PHE A 187 15.29 8.62 -17.60
CA PHE A 187 13.96 9.04 -18.03
C PHE A 187 13.89 9.48 -19.49
N SER A 188 15.03 9.60 -20.19
CA SER A 188 15.05 9.95 -21.61
C SER A 188 14.45 8.84 -22.50
N LYS A 189 14.37 7.60 -21.99
CA LYS A 189 13.82 6.44 -22.69
C LYS A 189 12.69 5.81 -21.86
N PRO A 190 11.49 5.58 -22.43
CA PRO A 190 10.43 4.87 -21.73
C PRO A 190 10.88 3.44 -21.42
N ASP A 191 10.69 3.03 -20.15
CA ASP A 191 11.06 1.70 -19.64
C ASP A 191 10.34 0.60 -20.47
N PRO A 192 11.06 -0.24 -21.23
CA PRO A 192 10.44 -1.27 -22.05
C PRO A 192 9.58 -2.21 -21.19
N GLY A 193 8.45 -2.67 -21.74
CA GLY A 193 7.57 -3.63 -21.06
C GLY A 193 8.34 -4.87 -20.57
N ALA A 194 9.30 -5.36 -21.37
CA ALA A 194 10.15 -6.49 -21.02
C ALA A 194 11.02 -6.25 -19.77
N GLU A 195 11.64 -5.07 -19.62
CA GLU A 195 12.42 -4.73 -18.42
C GLU A 195 11.52 -4.64 -17.18
N ARG A 196 10.29 -4.16 -17.37
CA ARG A 196 9.29 -4.13 -16.30
C ARG A 196 8.92 -5.54 -15.84
N VAL A 197 8.66 -6.45 -16.79
CA VAL A 197 8.37 -7.87 -16.51
C VAL A 197 9.52 -8.51 -15.73
N GLU A 198 10.74 -8.39 -16.24
CA GLU A 198 11.93 -9.01 -15.65
C GLU A 198 12.14 -8.54 -14.20
N ARG A 199 12.02 -7.23 -13.96
CA ARG A 199 12.17 -6.66 -12.62
C ARG A 199 11.16 -7.25 -11.62
N PHE A 200 9.88 -7.26 -11.97
CA PHE A 200 8.85 -7.79 -11.08
C PHE A 200 8.95 -9.31 -10.92
N LEU A 201 9.43 -10.01 -11.95
CA LEU A 201 9.67 -11.45 -11.90
C LEU A 201 10.80 -11.80 -10.92
N VAL A 202 11.94 -11.10 -10.96
CA VAL A 202 13.04 -11.30 -10.01
C VAL A 202 12.61 -10.99 -8.58
N ALA A 203 11.91 -9.86 -8.37
CA ALA A 203 11.39 -9.49 -7.06
C ALA A 203 10.35 -10.50 -6.53
N ALA A 204 9.52 -11.07 -7.41
CA ALA A 204 8.58 -12.11 -7.04
C ALA A 204 9.27 -13.43 -6.70
N GLN A 205 10.31 -13.84 -7.44
CA GLN A 205 11.08 -15.04 -7.13
C GLN A 205 11.74 -14.97 -5.76
N ARG A 206 12.25 -13.80 -5.37
CA ARG A 206 12.79 -13.58 -4.02
C ARG A 206 11.71 -13.74 -2.96
N ALA A 207 10.57 -13.07 -3.13
CA ALA A 207 9.42 -13.24 -2.22
C ALA A 207 8.94 -14.69 -2.13
N MET A 208 8.94 -15.44 -3.24
CA MET A 208 8.63 -16.88 -3.23
C MET A 208 9.64 -17.69 -2.40
N ALA A 209 10.94 -17.35 -2.48
CA ALA A 209 11.99 -18.01 -1.70
C ALA A 209 11.92 -17.67 -0.21
N GLU A 210 11.44 -16.47 0.13
CA GLU A 210 11.20 -16.00 1.49
C GLU A 210 9.87 -16.53 2.08
N GLY A 211 9.05 -17.20 1.28
CA GLY A 211 7.73 -17.72 1.69
C GLY A 211 6.62 -16.67 1.67
N GLU A 212 6.90 -15.45 1.20
CA GLU A 212 5.94 -14.35 1.10
C GLU A 212 5.08 -14.47 -0.18
N TYR A 213 4.25 -15.50 -0.23
CA TYR A 213 3.50 -15.87 -1.43
C TYR A 213 2.49 -14.81 -1.88
N GLU A 214 1.81 -14.11 -0.97
CA GLU A 214 0.90 -13.00 -1.31
C GLU A 214 1.65 -11.82 -1.92
N LEU A 215 2.85 -11.52 -1.42
CA LEU A 215 3.68 -10.45 -1.98
C LEU A 215 4.18 -10.83 -3.38
N ALA A 216 4.64 -12.08 -3.55
CA ALA A 216 5.02 -12.61 -4.85
C ALA A 216 3.85 -12.52 -5.85
N ALA A 217 2.65 -12.94 -5.46
CA ALA A 217 1.46 -12.86 -6.31
C ALA A 217 1.14 -11.41 -6.73
N ARG A 218 1.20 -10.46 -5.79
CA ARG A 218 1.02 -9.03 -6.12
C ARG A 218 2.07 -8.52 -7.10
N ARG A 219 3.34 -8.87 -6.90
CA ARG A 219 4.43 -8.50 -7.83
C ARG A 219 4.21 -9.10 -9.22
N LEU A 220 3.73 -10.34 -9.29
CA LEU A 220 3.47 -11.04 -10.56
C LEU A 220 2.26 -10.49 -11.32
N ILE A 221 1.27 -9.89 -10.63
CA ILE A 221 0.19 -9.13 -11.29
C ILE A 221 0.78 -7.99 -12.13
N TYR A 222 1.71 -7.19 -11.57
CA TYR A 222 2.37 -6.12 -12.32
C TYR A 222 3.20 -6.64 -13.50
N ALA A 223 3.84 -7.81 -13.35
CA ALA A 223 4.56 -8.45 -14.45
C ALA A 223 3.59 -8.91 -15.56
N ARG A 224 2.46 -9.51 -15.19
CA ARG A 224 1.43 -9.98 -16.13
C ARG A 224 0.80 -8.81 -16.88
N ASP A 225 0.52 -7.69 -16.20
CA ASP A 225 -0.08 -6.53 -16.85
C ASP A 225 0.86 -5.90 -17.90
N ALA A 226 2.17 -6.10 -17.75
CA ALA A 226 3.18 -5.69 -18.73
C ALA A 226 3.32 -6.68 -19.92
N ASP A 227 3.20 -7.98 -19.67
CA ASP A 227 3.14 -9.01 -20.70
C ASP A 227 2.17 -10.15 -20.30
N PRO A 228 0.90 -10.09 -20.74
CA PRO A 228 -0.12 -11.06 -20.33
C PRO A 228 0.09 -12.47 -20.87
N ARG A 229 0.95 -12.65 -21.89
CA ARG A 229 1.21 -13.96 -22.53
C ARG A 229 2.54 -14.56 -22.07
N ASN A 230 3.19 -13.96 -21.08
CA ASN A 230 4.43 -14.50 -20.54
C ASN A 230 4.20 -15.77 -19.72
N VAL A 231 4.59 -16.92 -20.27
CA VAL A 231 4.40 -18.24 -19.64
C VAL A 231 5.11 -18.33 -18.28
N ALA A 232 6.30 -17.72 -18.14
CA ALA A 232 7.05 -17.78 -16.88
C ALA A 232 6.32 -17.01 -15.77
N VAL A 233 5.75 -15.84 -16.10
CA VAL A 233 4.92 -15.05 -15.17
C VAL A 233 3.66 -15.84 -14.80
N LEU A 234 2.91 -16.35 -15.78
CA LEU A 234 1.66 -17.09 -15.52
C LEU A 234 1.90 -18.33 -14.65
N ARG A 235 2.99 -19.07 -14.90
CA ARG A 235 3.39 -20.22 -14.08
C ARG A 235 3.72 -19.81 -12.65
N LEU A 236 4.60 -18.81 -12.47
CA LEU A 236 4.98 -18.35 -11.13
C LEU A 236 3.77 -17.76 -10.39
N MET A 237 2.89 -17.05 -11.09
CA MET A 237 1.69 -16.45 -10.51
C MET A 237 0.72 -17.53 -10.02
N THR A 238 0.56 -18.60 -10.80
CA THR A 238 -0.21 -19.78 -10.40
C THR A 238 0.33 -20.39 -9.11
N LEU A 239 1.65 -20.62 -9.04
CA LEU A 239 2.31 -21.17 -7.86
C LEU A 239 2.19 -20.24 -6.65
N ALA A 240 2.37 -18.93 -6.84
CA ALA A 240 2.26 -17.94 -5.77
C ALA A 240 0.85 -17.91 -5.17
N PHE A 241 -0.20 -17.89 -6.00
CA PHE A 241 -1.58 -17.95 -5.50
C PHE A 241 -1.89 -19.27 -4.81
N TRP A 242 -1.41 -20.38 -5.36
CA TRP A 242 -1.66 -21.70 -4.79
C TRP A 242 -1.03 -21.85 -3.40
N ASN A 243 0.25 -21.47 -3.25
CA ASN A 243 0.94 -21.50 -1.95
C ASN A 243 0.39 -20.48 -0.95
N ALA A 244 -0.19 -19.37 -1.43
CA ALA A 244 -0.90 -18.40 -0.59
C ALA A 244 -2.31 -18.88 -0.15
N GLY A 245 -2.73 -20.10 -0.52
CA GLY A 245 -4.07 -20.63 -0.24
C GLY A 245 -5.20 -19.93 -1.02
N LYS A 246 -4.86 -19.09 -1.99
CA LYS A 246 -5.81 -18.35 -2.83
C LYS A 246 -6.25 -19.18 -4.02
N LEU A 247 -7.01 -20.23 -3.74
CA LEU A 247 -7.34 -21.27 -4.72
C LEU A 247 -8.15 -20.75 -5.92
N ASP A 248 -9.07 -19.79 -5.71
CA ASP A 248 -9.84 -19.19 -6.80
C ASP A 248 -8.96 -18.38 -7.78
N GLU A 249 -8.02 -17.60 -7.25
CA GLU A 249 -7.02 -16.89 -8.03
C GLU A 249 -6.06 -17.85 -8.73
N ALA A 250 -5.62 -18.92 -8.06
CA ALA A 250 -4.79 -19.96 -8.65
C ALA A 250 -5.52 -20.66 -9.82
N GLY A 251 -6.81 -20.97 -9.66
CA GLY A 251 -7.68 -21.53 -10.69
C GLY A 251 -7.89 -20.59 -11.89
N ARG A 252 -7.89 -19.27 -11.69
CA ARG A 252 -7.85 -18.29 -12.80
C ARG A 252 -6.49 -18.29 -13.49
N ALA A 253 -5.40 -18.18 -12.71
CA ALA A 253 -4.04 -18.10 -13.23
C ALA A 253 -3.65 -19.34 -14.05
N VAL A 254 -4.02 -20.53 -13.59
CA VAL A 254 -3.70 -21.78 -14.29
C VAL A 254 -4.50 -21.96 -15.58
N ARG A 255 -5.74 -21.44 -15.64
CA ARG A 255 -6.52 -21.39 -16.89
C ARG A 255 -5.90 -20.46 -17.91
N ASP A 256 -5.44 -19.29 -17.49
CA ASP A 256 -4.73 -18.36 -18.37
C ASP A 256 -3.41 -18.96 -18.86
N TRP A 257 -2.68 -19.63 -17.97
CA TRP A 257 -1.48 -20.39 -18.35
C TRP A 257 -1.79 -21.48 -19.39
N ALA A 258 -2.81 -22.30 -19.15
CA ALA A 258 -3.23 -23.34 -20.10
C ALA A 258 -3.72 -22.76 -21.45
N ARG A 259 -4.31 -21.55 -21.47
CA ARG A 259 -4.68 -20.87 -22.72
C ARG A 259 -3.46 -20.47 -23.54
N VAL A 260 -2.35 -20.12 -22.90
CA VAL A 260 -1.10 -19.69 -23.56
C VAL A 260 -0.20 -20.87 -23.92
N ASP A 261 -0.01 -21.84 -23.02
CA ASP A 261 0.90 -22.99 -23.16
C ASP A 261 0.20 -24.35 -22.92
N GLY A 262 -1.00 -24.51 -23.49
CA GLY A 262 -1.84 -25.71 -23.29
C GLY A 262 -1.40 -26.97 -24.03
N ARG A 263 -0.36 -26.89 -24.87
CA ARG A 263 0.22 -28.05 -25.58
C ARG A 263 1.14 -28.86 -24.70
N ARG A 264 1.69 -28.28 -23.63
CA ARG A 264 2.55 -28.96 -22.67
C ARG A 264 1.72 -29.50 -21.50
N PRO A 265 2.17 -30.57 -20.84
CA PRO A 265 1.43 -31.16 -19.71
C PRO A 265 1.47 -30.28 -18.45
N ALA A 266 2.44 -29.36 -18.33
CA ALA A 266 2.71 -28.63 -17.09
C ALA A 266 1.49 -27.87 -16.54
N ALA A 267 0.84 -27.01 -17.34
CA ALA A 267 -0.32 -26.24 -16.90
C ALA A 267 -1.46 -27.15 -16.44
N HIS A 268 -1.73 -28.23 -17.19
CA HIS A 268 -2.78 -29.20 -16.87
C HIS A 268 -2.48 -30.00 -15.59
N ARG A 269 -1.21 -30.34 -15.33
CA ARG A 269 -0.81 -30.99 -14.06
C ARG A 269 -1.07 -30.10 -12.86
N PHE A 270 -0.74 -28.81 -12.96
CA PHE A 270 -1.04 -27.86 -11.89
C PHE A 270 -2.55 -27.62 -11.76
N ALA A 271 -3.28 -27.53 -12.86
CA ALA A 271 -4.73 -27.38 -12.84
C ALA A 271 -5.40 -28.55 -12.11
N ALA A 272 -4.97 -29.80 -12.37
CA ALA A 272 -5.50 -30.97 -11.67
C ALA A 272 -5.34 -30.86 -10.15
N ARG A 273 -4.14 -30.47 -9.67
CA ARG A 273 -3.87 -30.33 -8.23
C ARG A 273 -4.65 -29.17 -7.61
N ILE A 274 -4.69 -28.02 -8.27
CA ILE A 274 -5.41 -26.84 -7.78
C ILE A 274 -6.92 -27.13 -7.71
N TYR A 275 -7.50 -27.79 -8.71
CA TYR A 275 -8.92 -28.14 -8.68
C TYR A 275 -9.23 -29.23 -7.65
N GLU A 276 -8.32 -30.16 -7.41
CA GLU A 276 -8.44 -31.14 -6.33
C GLU A 276 -8.45 -30.44 -4.96
N ASP A 277 -7.53 -29.50 -4.72
CA ASP A 277 -7.50 -28.70 -3.48
C ASP A 277 -8.74 -27.80 -3.31
N MET A 278 -9.37 -27.38 -4.42
CA MET A 278 -10.66 -26.68 -4.42
C MET A 278 -11.85 -27.62 -4.14
N GLY A 279 -11.66 -28.94 -4.15
CA GLY A 279 -12.74 -29.94 -4.09
C GLY A 279 -13.52 -30.09 -5.40
N ALA A 280 -13.07 -29.48 -6.49
CA ALA A 280 -13.69 -29.57 -7.80
C ALA A 280 -13.18 -30.81 -8.57
N PHE A 281 -13.52 -32.00 -8.07
CA PHE A 281 -12.96 -33.28 -8.56
C PHE A 281 -13.23 -33.55 -10.04
N ASP A 282 -14.38 -33.15 -10.58
CA ASP A 282 -14.68 -33.29 -12.02
C ASP A 282 -13.67 -32.49 -12.88
N LEU A 283 -13.43 -31.23 -12.51
CA LEU A 283 -12.46 -30.38 -13.20
C LEU A 283 -11.03 -30.88 -13.02
N ALA A 284 -10.72 -31.45 -11.85
CA ALA A 284 -9.44 -32.07 -11.56
C ALA A 284 -9.18 -33.29 -12.45
N GLU A 285 -10.17 -34.17 -12.62
CA GLU A 285 -10.10 -35.34 -13.49
C GLU A 285 -9.85 -34.92 -14.94
N GLU A 286 -10.63 -33.98 -15.46
CA GLU A 286 -10.44 -33.51 -16.84
C GLU A 286 -9.03 -32.92 -17.06
N ALA A 287 -8.54 -32.14 -16.08
CA ALA A 287 -7.21 -31.57 -16.15
C ALA A 287 -6.12 -32.65 -16.07
N ALA A 288 -6.29 -33.67 -15.21
CA ALA A 288 -5.37 -34.80 -15.13
C ALA A 288 -5.37 -35.62 -16.43
N GLU A 289 -6.53 -35.81 -17.05
CA GLU A 289 -6.68 -36.50 -18.32
C GLU A 289 -5.97 -35.75 -19.45
N ARG A 290 -6.16 -34.42 -19.53
CA ARG A 290 -5.40 -33.56 -20.44
C ARG A 290 -3.90 -33.65 -20.19
N ALA A 291 -3.46 -33.63 -18.93
CA ALA A 291 -2.04 -33.77 -18.59
C ALA A 291 -1.46 -35.11 -19.08
N ALA A 292 -2.14 -36.21 -18.83
CA ALA A 292 -1.73 -37.55 -19.26
C ALA A 292 -1.71 -37.69 -20.79
N LYS A 293 -2.71 -37.14 -21.50
CA LYS A 293 -2.76 -37.10 -22.97
C LYS A 293 -1.61 -36.27 -23.57
N ARG A 294 -1.21 -35.17 -22.93
CA ARG A 294 -0.09 -34.32 -23.39
C ARG A 294 1.29 -34.86 -23.01
N GLY A 295 1.37 -35.67 -21.97
CA GLY A 295 2.59 -36.36 -21.53
C GLY A 295 2.35 -37.86 -21.38
N PRO A 296 2.17 -38.62 -22.49
CA PRO A 296 1.73 -40.01 -22.43
C PRO A 296 2.71 -40.98 -21.76
N SER A 297 3.97 -40.57 -21.59
CA SER A 297 5.02 -41.32 -20.89
C SER A 297 5.20 -40.92 -19.41
N ASP A 298 4.42 -39.96 -18.91
CA ASP A 298 4.50 -39.49 -17.52
C ASP A 298 3.67 -40.39 -16.61
N ALA A 299 4.32 -41.34 -15.93
CA ALA A 299 3.67 -42.27 -15.02
C ALA A 299 2.88 -41.54 -13.92
N SER A 300 3.39 -40.42 -13.41
CA SER A 300 2.75 -39.65 -12.33
C SER A 300 1.45 -38.98 -12.77
N ALA A 301 1.34 -38.60 -14.04
CA ALA A 301 0.12 -38.03 -14.61
C ALA A 301 -1.00 -39.10 -14.70
N TRP A 302 -0.65 -40.32 -15.12
CA TRP A 302 -1.58 -41.44 -15.17
C TRP A 302 -2.00 -41.92 -13.79
N GLU A 303 -1.09 -41.94 -12.82
CA GLU A 303 -1.42 -42.25 -11.43
C GLU A 303 -2.44 -41.25 -10.87
N ARG A 304 -2.20 -39.94 -11.05
CA ARG A 304 -3.11 -38.90 -10.57
C ARG A 304 -4.50 -39.02 -11.20
N LEU A 305 -4.57 -39.26 -12.51
CA LEU A 305 -5.84 -39.52 -13.19
C LEU A 305 -6.57 -40.72 -12.57
N GLY A 306 -5.85 -41.82 -12.32
CA GLY A 306 -6.41 -43.00 -11.68
C GLY A 306 -6.96 -42.74 -10.27
N ARG A 307 -6.21 -41.98 -9.45
CA ARG A 307 -6.62 -41.59 -8.10
C ARG A 307 -7.88 -40.71 -8.10
N LEU A 308 -7.96 -39.75 -9.02
CA LEU A 308 -9.12 -38.88 -9.16
C LEU A 308 -10.36 -39.66 -9.61
N ARG A 309 -10.20 -40.60 -10.56
CA ARG A 309 -11.29 -41.47 -11.01
C ARG A 309 -11.79 -42.42 -9.92
N LEU A 310 -10.90 -42.92 -9.07
CA LEU A 310 -11.29 -43.67 -7.87
C LEU A 310 -12.17 -42.82 -6.94
N HIS A 311 -11.79 -41.56 -6.72
CA HIS A 311 -12.58 -40.64 -5.91
C HIS A 311 -13.96 -40.38 -6.50
N LEU A 312 -14.06 -40.30 -7.83
CA LEU A 312 -15.31 -40.15 -8.59
C LEU A 312 -16.07 -41.48 -8.79
N LEU A 313 -15.62 -42.58 -8.19
CA LEU A 313 -16.19 -43.93 -8.34
C LEU A 313 -16.20 -44.47 -9.79
N ASP A 314 -15.41 -43.89 -10.70
CA ASP A 314 -15.16 -44.42 -12.03
C ASP A 314 -14.11 -45.54 -11.95
N ARG A 315 -14.59 -46.72 -11.54
CA ARG A 315 -13.76 -47.93 -11.38
C ARG A 315 -12.98 -48.29 -12.64
N GLU A 316 -13.65 -48.34 -13.79
CA GLU A 316 -13.05 -48.81 -15.04
C GLU A 316 -12.01 -47.81 -15.56
N GLY A 317 -12.34 -46.52 -15.55
CA GLY A 317 -11.40 -45.48 -15.94
C GLY A 317 -10.21 -45.38 -14.99
N ALA A 318 -10.40 -45.63 -13.69
CA ALA A 318 -9.32 -45.70 -12.71
C ALA A 318 -8.37 -46.87 -13.00
N LEU A 319 -8.90 -48.09 -13.21
CA LEU A 319 -8.09 -49.27 -13.52
C LEU A 319 -7.28 -49.08 -14.81
N ALA A 320 -7.87 -48.50 -15.85
CA ALA A 320 -7.18 -48.20 -17.09
C ALA A 320 -6.00 -47.24 -16.88
N ALA A 321 -6.22 -46.14 -16.15
CA ALA A 321 -5.19 -45.14 -15.88
C ALA A 321 -4.07 -45.70 -14.97
N LEU A 322 -4.42 -46.41 -13.90
CA LEU A 322 -3.45 -47.00 -12.96
C LEU A 322 -2.60 -48.10 -13.60
N ARG A 323 -3.21 -48.96 -14.44
CA ARG A 323 -2.45 -49.97 -15.22
C ARG A 323 -1.47 -49.29 -16.18
N ARG A 324 -1.87 -48.19 -16.81
CA ARG A 324 -0.97 -47.40 -17.66
C ARG A 324 0.19 -46.82 -16.85
N ALA A 325 -0.08 -46.24 -15.68
CA ALA A 325 0.95 -45.75 -14.77
C ALA A 325 1.94 -46.87 -14.38
N LEU A 326 1.44 -48.05 -14.02
CA LEU A 326 2.26 -49.21 -13.67
C LEU A 326 3.13 -49.69 -14.84
N SER A 327 2.59 -49.72 -16.06
CA SER A 327 3.36 -50.07 -17.27
C SER A 327 4.50 -49.08 -17.58
N LEU A 328 4.39 -47.85 -17.07
CA LEU A 328 5.39 -46.79 -17.20
C LEU A 328 6.36 -46.75 -15.99
N GLY A 329 6.28 -47.71 -15.06
CA GLY A 329 7.19 -47.82 -13.93
C GLY A 329 6.73 -47.13 -12.64
N ALA A 330 5.44 -46.82 -12.49
CA ALA A 330 4.92 -46.31 -11.21
C ALA A 330 5.10 -47.34 -10.07
N GLY A 331 5.28 -46.83 -8.84
CA GLY A 331 5.70 -47.62 -7.68
C GLY A 331 4.60 -48.46 -7.02
N GLY A 332 4.91 -48.97 -5.81
CA GLY A 332 4.03 -49.86 -5.03
C GLY A 332 2.65 -49.28 -4.73
N GLU A 333 2.54 -47.96 -4.47
CA GLU A 333 1.27 -47.29 -4.17
C GLU A 333 0.20 -47.50 -5.28
N VAL A 334 0.62 -47.59 -6.54
CA VAL A 334 -0.31 -47.82 -7.66
C VAL A 334 -0.94 -49.21 -7.59
N LYS A 335 -0.23 -50.21 -7.07
CA LYS A 335 -0.78 -51.56 -6.88
C LYS A 335 -1.88 -51.55 -5.82
N ASP A 336 -1.70 -50.79 -4.74
CA ASP A 336 -2.69 -50.64 -3.69
C ASP A 336 -3.94 -49.92 -4.21
N LEU A 337 -3.76 -48.87 -5.01
CA LEU A 337 -4.87 -48.18 -5.69
C LEU A 337 -5.62 -49.11 -6.66
N ILE A 338 -4.92 -49.99 -7.38
CA ILE A 338 -5.56 -51.01 -8.23
C ILE A 338 -6.37 -51.99 -7.38
N ALA A 339 -5.84 -52.45 -6.25
CA ALA A 339 -6.57 -53.33 -5.34
C ALA A 339 -7.84 -52.66 -4.79
N GLN A 340 -7.75 -51.38 -4.42
CA GLN A 340 -8.91 -50.58 -4.02
C GLN A 340 -9.94 -50.47 -5.15
N ALA A 341 -9.51 -50.20 -6.38
CA ALA A 341 -10.39 -50.14 -7.54
C ALA A 341 -11.08 -51.47 -7.83
N LEU A 342 -10.40 -52.61 -7.63
CA LEU A 342 -10.97 -53.94 -7.81
C LEU A 342 -11.98 -54.31 -6.71
N ALA A 343 -11.84 -53.75 -5.51
CA ALA A 343 -12.74 -53.96 -4.38
C ALA A 343 -14.05 -53.16 -4.49
N LEU A 344 -14.07 -52.07 -5.27
CA LEU A 344 -15.31 -51.36 -5.61
C LEU A 344 -16.20 -52.26 -6.46
N GLU A 345 -17.52 -52.25 -6.25
CA GLU A 345 -18.45 -53.03 -7.11
C GLU A 345 -18.36 -52.57 -8.58
N PRO A 346 -18.57 -53.47 -9.56
CA PRO A 346 -18.55 -53.07 -10.96
C PRO A 346 -19.65 -52.04 -11.20
N SER A 347 -19.29 -50.91 -11.81
CA SER A 347 -20.27 -49.95 -12.31
C SER A 347 -21.15 -50.68 -13.33
N VAL A 348 -22.39 -51.00 -12.95
CA VAL A 348 -23.39 -51.52 -13.88
C VAL A 348 -23.82 -50.33 -14.74
N ALA A 349 -23.12 -50.14 -15.85
CA ALA A 349 -23.46 -49.12 -16.84
C ALA A 349 -24.95 -49.28 -17.23
N ARG A 350 -25.73 -48.21 -17.05
CA ARG A 350 -27.09 -48.07 -17.59
C ARG A 350 -27.05 -47.52 -19.00
#